data_AF-A0A6J7KAJ3-F1
#
_entry.id   AF-A0A6J7KAJ3-F1
#
_cell.length_a   1.000
_cell.length_b   1.000
_cell.length_c   1.000
_cell.angle_alpha   90.00
_cell.angle_beta   90.00
_cell.angle_gamma   90.00
#
_symmetry.space_group_name_H-M   'P 1'
#
loop_
_entity.id
_entity.type
_entity.pdbx_description
1 polymer ?
#
loop_
_entity_poly.entity_id
_entity_poly.type
_entity_poly.pdbx_seq_one_letter_code
_entity_poly.pdbx_strand_id
1 'polypeptide(L)'
;MSPKRWVMQAPGRSALFIDLDNVTISKGQSLAAEQAEQVLLKIVMAAGPVDWQLAVAPRGTITRYGATLAKLGMQWDVVPCGPDAADARIVEAAFDLSGHGFTHYTVASADGYFAQISRLGSLKVITRVGQQVSWRLRATASELVPV
;
A
#
# COMPACT_ATOMS: atom_id res chain seq x y z
N MET A 1 35.50 -31.27 4.90
CA MET A 1 34.05 -31.02 4.76
C MET A 1 33.64 -29.99 5.79
N SER A 2 33.45 -28.73 5.39
CA SER A 2 32.97 -27.68 6.31
C SER A 2 31.44 -27.75 6.41
N PRO A 3 30.85 -27.67 7.61
CA PRO A 3 29.40 -27.75 7.76
C PRO A 3 28.74 -26.55 7.08
N LYS A 4 27.75 -26.82 6.23
CA LYS A 4 26.84 -25.80 5.69
C LYS A 4 26.14 -25.12 6.86
N ARG A 5 26.56 -23.91 7.18
CA ARG A 5 25.90 -23.05 8.15
C ARG A 5 24.55 -22.66 7.54
N TRP A 6 23.47 -23.26 8.01
CA TRP A 6 22.11 -22.81 7.71
C TRP A 6 21.95 -21.43 8.36
N VAL A 7 22.20 -20.37 7.60
CA VAL A 7 21.80 -19.03 8.00
C VAL A 7 20.28 -19.02 7.90
N MET A 8 19.60 -19.19 9.04
CA MET A 8 18.19 -18.83 9.11
C MET A 8 18.13 -17.33 8.83
N GLN A 9 17.73 -16.93 7.63
CA GLN A 9 17.37 -15.54 7.38
C GLN A 9 16.21 -15.21 8.31
N ALA A 10 16.34 -14.14 9.09
CA ALA A 10 15.22 -13.62 9.87
C ALA A 10 14.03 -13.39 8.92
N PRO A 11 12.79 -13.67 9.35
CA PRO A 11 11.62 -13.40 8.52
C PRO A 11 11.65 -11.92 8.11
N GLY A 12 11.51 -11.67 6.80
CA GLY A 12 11.60 -10.33 6.25
C GLY A 12 10.50 -9.42 6.78
N ARG A 13 10.79 -8.13 6.90
CA ARG A 13 9.83 -7.15 7.41
C ARG A 13 8.77 -6.81 6.37
N SER A 14 7.57 -6.45 6.82
CA SER A 14 6.42 -6.16 5.95
C SER A 14 5.90 -4.74 6.08
N ALA A 15 5.55 -4.13 4.94
CA ALA A 15 5.01 -2.77 4.86
C ALA A 15 3.67 -2.71 4.10
N LEU A 16 2.76 -1.85 4.56
CA LEU A 16 1.51 -1.50 3.87
C LEU A 16 1.57 -0.06 3.36
N PHE A 17 1.30 0.13 2.07
CA PHE A 17 1.11 1.44 1.46
C PHE A 17 -0.31 1.59 0.95
N ILE A 18 -0.94 2.73 1.23
CA ILE A 18 -2.27 3.07 0.75
C ILE A 18 -2.20 4.34 -0.07
N ASP A 19 -2.52 4.23 -1.37
CA ASP A 19 -2.91 5.39 -2.15
C ASP A 19 -4.36 5.72 -1.77
N LEU A 20 -4.50 6.75 -0.94
CA LEU A 20 -5.78 7.03 -0.30
C LEU A 20 -6.82 7.53 -1.30
N ASP A 21 -6.42 8.22 -2.37
CA ASP A 21 -7.34 8.64 -3.43
C ASP A 21 -7.85 7.43 -4.22
N ASN A 22 -6.98 6.47 -4.54
CA ASN A 22 -7.35 5.27 -5.30
C ASN A 22 -8.43 4.42 -4.61
N VAL A 23 -8.41 4.39 -3.28
CA VAL A 23 -9.34 3.59 -2.48
C VAL A 23 -10.56 4.40 -2.02
N THR A 24 -10.44 5.71 -1.84
CA THR A 24 -11.55 6.57 -1.35
C THR A 24 -12.26 7.37 -2.44
N ILE A 25 -11.80 7.34 -3.69
CA ILE A 25 -12.50 7.96 -4.83
C ILE A 25 -13.07 6.85 -5.71
N SER A 26 -14.38 6.86 -5.94
CA SER A 26 -15.07 5.91 -6.82
C SER A 26 -15.85 6.69 -7.88
N LYS A 27 -15.64 6.38 -9.17
CA LYS A 27 -16.31 7.06 -10.29
C LYS A 27 -16.19 8.59 -10.23
N GLY A 28 -15.03 9.09 -9.81
CA GLY A 28 -14.75 10.52 -9.68
C GLY A 28 -15.35 11.19 -8.43
N GLN A 29 -15.98 10.43 -7.53
CA GLN A 29 -16.57 10.97 -6.31
C GLN A 29 -15.87 10.41 -5.07
N SER A 30 -15.59 11.27 -4.10
CA SER A 30 -15.11 10.86 -2.78
C SER A 30 -16.20 10.08 -2.03
N LEU A 31 -15.83 8.97 -1.42
CA LEU A 31 -16.69 8.22 -0.52
C LEU A 31 -17.16 9.06 0.68
N ALA A 32 -18.29 8.66 1.27
CA ALA A 32 -18.66 9.12 2.61
C ALA A 32 -17.63 8.64 3.64
N ALA A 33 -17.51 9.33 4.77
CA ALA A 33 -16.51 9.01 5.79
C ALA A 33 -16.67 7.58 6.33
N GLU A 34 -17.91 7.15 6.57
CA GLU A 34 -18.24 5.82 7.07
C GLU A 34 -17.90 4.73 6.05
N GLN A 35 -18.13 5.01 4.76
CA GLN A 35 -17.76 4.10 3.67
C GLN A 35 -16.25 4.00 3.52
N ALA A 36 -15.54 5.13 3.59
CA ALA A 36 -14.08 5.15 3.56
C ALA A 36 -13.48 4.39 4.75
N GLU A 37 -14.05 4.53 5.95
CA GLU A 37 -13.64 3.76 7.13
C GLU A 37 -13.81 2.26 6.93
N GLN A 38 -14.96 1.81 6.39
CA GLN A 38 -15.17 0.40 6.08
C GLN A 38 -14.16 -0.14 5.06
N VAL A 39 -13.86 0.63 4.00
CA VAL A 39 -12.87 0.26 2.99
C VAL A 39 -11.48 0.17 3.61
N LEU A 40 -11.05 1.18 4.38
CA LEU A 40 -9.74 1.21 5.02
C LEU A 40 -9.57 0.07 6.04
N LEU A 41 -10.61 -0.23 6.81
CA LEU A 41 -10.59 -1.35 7.75
C LEU A 41 -10.38 -2.69 7.01
N LYS A 42 -11.12 -2.91 5.92
CA LYS A 42 -10.95 -4.12 5.10
C LYS A 42 -9.55 -4.22 4.49
N ILE A 43 -8.98 -3.10 4.04
CA ILE A 43 -7.60 -3.06 3.52
C ILE A 43 -6.61 -3.47 4.61
N VAL A 44 -6.71 -2.88 5.81
CA VAL A 44 -5.82 -3.21 6.94
C VAL A 44 -5.97 -4.69 7.34
N MET A 45 -7.20 -5.20 7.40
CA MET A 45 -7.46 -6.61 7.68
C MET A 45 -6.89 -7.54 6.60
N ALA A 46 -7.04 -7.19 5.32
CA ALA A 46 -6.53 -7.98 4.20
C ALA A 46 -5.00 -7.93 4.08
N ALA A 47 -4.37 -6.83 4.49
CA ALA A 47 -2.92 -6.72 4.59
C ALA A 47 -2.36 -7.64 5.68
N GLY A 48 -3.11 -7.85 6.76
CA GLY A 48 -2.65 -8.58 7.93
C GLY A 48 -1.68 -7.74 8.78
N PRO A 49 -0.98 -8.35 9.75
CA PRO A 49 0.00 -7.64 10.57
C PRO A 49 1.17 -7.16 9.70
N VAL A 50 1.50 -5.87 9.84
CA VAL A 50 2.64 -5.24 9.16
C VAL A 50 3.55 -4.53 10.17
N ASP A 51 4.84 -4.48 9.86
CA ASP A 51 5.84 -3.77 10.68
C ASP A 51 5.79 -2.25 10.48
N TRP A 52 5.22 -1.80 9.36
CA TRP A 52 5.14 -0.40 9.00
C TRP A 52 3.97 -0.11 8.04
N GLN A 53 3.34 1.06 8.16
CA GLN A 53 2.21 1.43 7.30
C GLN A 53 2.16 2.93 6.99
N LEU A 54 1.82 3.28 5.75
CA LEU A 54 1.70 4.66 5.28
C LEU A 54 0.52 4.83 4.33
N ALA A 55 -0.33 5.83 4.60
CA ALA A 55 -1.28 6.38 3.64
C ALA A 55 -0.72 7.64 2.98
N VAL A 56 -0.89 7.78 1.67
CA VAL A 56 -0.43 8.96 0.93
C VAL A 56 -1.58 9.55 0.15
N ALA A 57 -1.76 10.86 0.24
CA ALA A 57 -2.70 11.61 -0.61
C ALA A 57 -2.49 13.13 -0.53
N PRO A 58 -3.17 13.90 -1.40
CA PRO A 58 -3.24 15.34 -1.29
C PRO A 58 -3.86 15.81 0.02
N ARG A 59 -3.53 17.05 0.43
CA ARG A 59 -3.98 17.65 1.69
C ARG A 59 -5.50 17.58 1.87
N GLY A 60 -6.29 17.80 0.81
CA GLY A 60 -7.76 17.76 0.89
C GLY A 60 -8.28 16.40 1.34
N THR A 61 -7.76 15.32 0.77
CA THR A 61 -8.12 13.94 1.11
C THR A 61 -7.66 13.58 2.52
N ILE A 62 -6.44 13.97 2.91
CA ILE A 62 -5.94 13.75 4.27
C ILE A 62 -6.78 14.51 5.30
N THR A 63 -7.16 15.76 5.05
CA THR A 63 -8.06 16.51 5.95
C THR A 63 -9.41 15.82 6.09
N ARG A 64 -9.93 15.25 5.00
CA ARG A 64 -11.24 14.57 4.99
C ARG A 64 -11.24 13.27 5.78
N TYR A 65 -10.16 12.48 5.72
CA TYR A 65 -10.12 11.13 6.31
C TYR A 65 -9.10 10.96 7.43
N GLY A 66 -8.40 12.02 7.85
CA GLY A 66 -7.33 11.96 8.85
C GLY A 66 -7.79 11.41 10.20
N ALA A 67 -9.03 11.69 10.63
CA ALA A 67 -9.59 11.10 11.85
C ALA A 67 -9.70 9.57 11.75
N THR A 68 -10.10 9.05 10.58
CA THR A 68 -10.17 7.61 10.31
C THR A 68 -8.78 6.99 10.29
N LEU A 69 -7.79 7.64 9.65
CA LEU A 69 -6.41 7.17 9.63
C LEU A 69 -5.81 7.11 11.05
N ALA A 70 -6.05 8.14 11.86
CA ALA A 70 -5.61 8.20 13.25
C ALA A 70 -6.24 7.08 14.09
N LYS A 71 -7.55 6.82 13.92
CA LYS A 71 -8.24 5.71 14.60
C LYS A 71 -7.63 4.34 14.25
N LEU A 72 -7.14 4.17 13.04
CA LEU A 72 -6.48 2.95 12.56
C LEU A 72 -4.97 2.91 12.90
N GLY A 73 -4.44 3.91 13.62
CA GLY A 73 -3.01 3.99 13.95
C GLY A 73 -2.10 4.13 12.72
N MET A 74 -2.62 4.66 11.62
CA MET A 74 -1.93 4.74 10.35
C MET A 74 -1.12 6.04 10.25
N GLN A 75 0.13 5.93 9.81
CA GLN A 75 0.92 7.10 9.46
C GLN A 75 0.45 7.64 8.11
N TRP A 76 0.60 8.94 7.87
CA TRP A 76 0.25 9.52 6.59
C TRP A 76 1.23 10.59 6.14
N ASP A 77 1.38 10.70 4.83
CA ASP A 77 2.12 11.77 4.16
C ASP A 77 1.20 12.57 3.26
N VAL A 78 1.44 13.88 3.24
CA VAL A 78 0.72 14.84 2.39
C VAL A 78 1.58 15.15 1.19
N VAL A 79 1.05 14.90 -0.01
CA VAL A 79 1.71 15.25 -1.28
C VAL A 79 1.02 16.44 -1.97
N PRO A 80 1.69 17.14 -2.90
CA PRO A 80 1.03 18.09 -3.78
C PRO A 80 -0.09 17.44 -4.59
N CYS A 81 -1.11 18.21 -4.95
CA CYS A 81 -2.09 17.75 -5.94
C CYS A 81 -1.40 17.58 -7.30
N GLY A 82 -1.63 16.45 -7.95
CA GLY A 82 -1.11 16.19 -9.28
C GLY A 82 -1.15 14.71 -9.62
N PRO A 83 -1.00 14.37 -10.91
CA PRO A 83 -0.81 12.98 -11.31
C PRO A 83 0.47 12.44 -10.65
N ASP A 84 0.43 11.17 -10.27
CA ASP A 84 1.57 10.36 -9.83
C ASP A 84 2.31 10.84 -8.56
N ALA A 85 1.88 11.92 -7.89
CA ALA A 85 2.58 12.43 -6.71
C ALA A 85 2.51 11.46 -5.51
N ALA A 86 1.35 10.84 -5.30
CA ALA A 86 1.20 9.79 -4.29
C ALA A 86 2.01 8.54 -4.67
N ASP A 87 1.96 8.16 -5.94
CA ASP A 87 2.65 6.99 -6.47
C ASP A 87 4.16 7.07 -6.29
N ALA A 88 4.75 8.21 -6.68
CA ALA A 88 6.18 8.48 -6.52
C ALA A 88 6.60 8.42 -5.05
N ARG A 89 5.84 9.05 -4.16
CA ARG A 89 6.13 9.07 -2.72
C ARG A 89 6.07 7.67 -2.10
N ILE A 90 5.08 6.85 -2.48
CA ILE A 90 4.96 5.46 -2.02
C ILE A 90 6.14 4.61 -2.50
N VAL A 91 6.52 4.74 -3.78
CA VAL A 91 7.66 3.98 -4.33
C VAL A 91 8.98 4.40 -3.69
N GLU A 92 9.18 5.69 -3.46
CA GLU A 92 10.34 6.20 -2.70
C GLU A 92 10.39 5.60 -1.29
N ALA A 93 9.28 5.62 -0.55
CA ALA A 93 9.21 5.02 0.77
C ALA A 93 9.50 3.50 0.74
N ALA A 94 9.00 2.77 -0.26
CA ALA A 94 9.31 1.35 -0.44
C ALA A 94 10.81 1.12 -0.70
N PHE A 95 11.44 1.97 -1.50
CA PHE A 95 12.86 1.90 -1.77
C PHE A 95 13.69 2.15 -0.50
N ASP A 96 13.37 3.18 0.27
CA ASP A 96 14.03 3.45 1.55
C ASP A 96 13.92 2.28 2.52
N LEU A 97 12.71 1.72 2.68
CA LEU A 97 12.45 0.57 3.56
C LEU A 97 13.18 -0.69 3.11
N SER A 98 13.45 -0.86 1.82
CA SER A 98 14.24 -1.99 1.32
C SER A 98 15.66 -2.01 1.92
N GLY A 99 16.24 -0.84 2.18
CA GLY A 99 17.53 -0.68 2.89
C GLY A 99 17.47 -1.05 4.38
N HIS A 100 16.28 -1.24 4.93
CA HIS A 100 16.01 -1.57 6.33
C HIS A 100 15.46 -3.00 6.53
N GLY A 101 15.63 -3.88 5.54
CA GLY A 101 15.28 -5.29 5.63
C GLY A 101 13.81 -5.62 5.36
N PHE A 102 13.06 -4.70 4.74
CA PHE A 102 11.71 -4.99 4.26
C PHE A 102 11.79 -5.76 2.94
N THR A 103 11.02 -6.84 2.85
CA THR A 103 10.97 -7.72 1.67
C THR A 103 9.55 -8.14 1.30
N HIS A 104 8.56 -7.74 2.10
CA HIS A 104 7.14 -8.01 1.86
C HIS A 104 6.38 -6.69 1.80
N TYR A 105 5.79 -6.39 0.66
CA TYR A 105 5.13 -5.11 0.40
C TYR A 105 3.68 -5.36 0.06
N THR A 106 2.79 -4.59 0.67
CA THR A 106 1.37 -4.55 0.32
C THR A 106 1.04 -3.17 -0.18
N VAL A 107 0.41 -3.07 -1.35
CA VAL A 107 -0.08 -1.79 -1.89
C VAL A 107 -1.59 -1.87 -2.07
N ALA A 108 -2.31 -0.90 -1.52
CA ALA A 108 -3.72 -0.70 -1.77
C ALA A 108 -3.93 0.29 -2.92
N SER A 109 -3.85 -0.20 -4.15
CA SER A 109 -4.08 0.56 -5.38
C SER A 109 -4.23 -0.40 -6.58
N ALA A 110 -4.89 0.06 -7.64
CA ALA A 110 -4.97 -0.65 -8.92
C ALA A 110 -3.97 -0.16 -9.98
N ASP A 111 -3.16 0.88 -9.67
CA ASP A 111 -2.28 1.52 -10.64
C ASP A 111 -1.04 0.68 -11.00
N GLY A 112 -0.71 0.65 -12.30
CA GLY A 112 0.47 -0.06 -12.81
C GLY A 112 1.81 0.53 -12.40
N TYR A 113 1.87 1.76 -11.90
CA TYR A 113 3.08 2.41 -11.41
C TYR A 113 3.73 1.61 -10.27
N PHE A 114 2.92 1.00 -9.40
CA PHE A 114 3.39 0.25 -8.23
C PHE A 114 4.03 -1.10 -8.56
N ALA A 115 3.92 -1.59 -9.81
CA ALA A 115 4.53 -2.86 -10.23
C ALA A 115 6.05 -2.88 -10.00
N GLN A 116 6.71 -1.72 -10.01
CA GLN A 116 8.15 -1.62 -9.76
C GLN A 116 8.57 -2.03 -8.34
N ILE A 117 7.67 -1.98 -7.36
CA ILE A 117 7.94 -2.40 -5.98
C ILE A 117 8.26 -3.90 -5.92
N SER A 118 7.75 -4.71 -6.87
CA SER A 118 8.08 -6.14 -6.97
C SER A 118 9.57 -6.43 -7.17
N ARG A 119 10.36 -5.44 -7.60
CA ARG A 119 11.83 -5.55 -7.71
C ARG A 119 12.53 -5.51 -6.35
N LEU A 120 11.85 -5.00 -5.32
CA LEU A 120 12.38 -4.85 -3.96
C LEU A 120 12.03 -6.06 -3.07
N GLY A 121 11.00 -6.84 -3.45
CA GLY A 121 10.52 -7.97 -2.67
C GLY A 121 9.18 -8.52 -3.18
N SER A 122 8.54 -9.37 -2.39
CA SER A 122 7.20 -9.89 -2.68
C SER A 122 6.17 -8.76 -2.59
N LEU A 123 5.30 -8.66 -3.61
CA LEU A 123 4.29 -7.61 -3.72
C LEU A 123 2.89 -8.20 -3.66
N LYS A 124 2.16 -7.90 -2.58
CA LYS A 124 0.72 -8.09 -2.45
C LYS A 124 -0.01 -6.82 -2.90
N VAL A 125 -1.11 -6.98 -3.61
CA VAL A 125 -1.92 -5.87 -4.10
C VAL A 125 -3.35 -6.03 -3.58
N ILE A 126 -3.87 -4.99 -2.93
CA ILE A 126 -5.24 -4.92 -2.44
C ILE A 126 -6.01 -3.91 -3.29
N THR A 127 -7.18 -4.28 -3.78
CA THR A 127 -8.02 -3.42 -4.62
C THR A 127 -9.48 -3.49 -4.21
N ARG A 128 -10.29 -2.50 -4.56
CA ARG A 128 -11.73 -2.62 -4.33
C ARG A 128 -12.36 -3.64 -5.27
N VAL A 129 -13.42 -4.30 -4.82
CA VAL A 129 -14.23 -5.17 -5.69
C VAL A 129 -14.69 -4.42 -6.94
N GLY A 130 -14.46 -5.01 -8.10
CA GLY A 130 -14.83 -4.45 -9.40
C GLY A 130 -13.88 -3.38 -9.96
N GLN A 131 -12.81 -3.04 -9.25
CA GLN A 131 -11.79 -2.13 -9.76
C GLN A 131 -10.93 -2.82 -10.82
N GLN A 132 -10.72 -2.16 -11.97
CA GLN A 132 -9.88 -2.72 -13.02
C GLN A 132 -8.40 -2.58 -12.64
N VAL A 133 -7.76 -3.71 -12.35
CA VAL A 133 -6.32 -3.75 -12.03
C VAL A 133 -5.50 -3.65 -13.32
N SER A 134 -4.47 -2.81 -13.30
CA SER A 134 -3.52 -2.71 -14.41
C SER A 134 -2.92 -4.08 -14.75
N TRP A 135 -2.57 -4.30 -16.02
CA TRP A 135 -1.92 -5.54 -16.42
C TRP A 135 -0.53 -5.69 -15.80
N ARG A 136 0.18 -4.57 -15.55
CA ARG A 136 1.52 -4.55 -14.94
C ARG A 136 1.49 -5.09 -13.51
N LEU A 137 0.51 -4.67 -12.70
CA LEU A 137 0.33 -5.23 -11.36
C LEU A 137 -0.04 -6.70 -11.41
N ARG A 138 -0.98 -7.08 -12.30
CA ARG A 138 -1.37 -8.50 -12.44
C ARG A 138 -0.20 -9.42 -12.82
N ALA A 139 0.75 -8.91 -13.59
CA ALA A 139 1.92 -9.67 -14.01
C ALA A 139 3.01 -9.79 -12.93
N THR A 140 3.02 -8.91 -11.92
CA THR A 140 4.13 -8.78 -10.95
C THR A 140 3.73 -9.04 -9.50
N ALA A 141 2.45 -8.91 -9.17
CA ALA A 141 1.94 -9.19 -7.84
C ALA A 141 2.02 -10.69 -7.53
N SER A 142 2.56 -11.02 -6.36
CA SER A 142 2.52 -12.39 -5.82
C SER A 142 1.14 -12.76 -5.28
N GLU A 143 0.32 -11.77 -4.93
CA GLU A 143 -1.04 -11.96 -4.43
C GLU A 143 -1.91 -10.76 -4.82
N LEU A 144 -3.16 -11.01 -5.23
CA LEU A 144 -4.17 -10.00 -5.55
C LEU A 144 -5.40 -10.23 -4.68
N VAL A 145 -5.80 -9.24 -3.89
CA VAL A 145 -6.91 -9.35 -2.93
C VAL A 145 -7.96 -8.28 -3.17
N PRO A 146 -9.15 -8.63 -3.67
CA PRO A 146 -10.27 -7.69 -3.77
C PRO A 146 -10.97 -7.52 -2.41
N VAL A 147 -11.33 -6.28 -2.04
CA VAL A 147 -12.01 -5.91 -0.77
C VAL A 147 -13.23 -5.00 -0.94
#